data_AF-A0A527W478-F1
#
_entry.id   AF-A0A527W478-F1
#
_cell.length_a   1.000
_cell.length_b   1.000
_cell.length_c   1.000
_cell.angle_alpha   90.00
_cell.angle_beta   90.00
_cell.angle_gamma   90.00
#
_symmetry.space_group_name_H-M   'P 1'
#
loop_
_entity.id
_entity.type
_entity.pdbx_description
1 polymer ?
#
loop_
_entity_poly.entity_id
_entity_poly.type
_entity_poly.pdbx_seq_one_letter_code
_entity_poly.pdbx_strand_id
1 'polypeptide(L)'
;MSVADMTWLNPPPHHAVGDGTLTVRTGKDTDFWRETFYGFWRDNGHFLYRPVEGDFSAEVTVKGDYKVLYDQAGLMLRLSETHWIKAGIEYTDGLAY
;
A
#
# COMPACT_ATOMS: atom_id res chain seq x y z
N MET A 1 5.91 14.83 12.96
CA MET A 1 4.93 14.87 11.85
C MET A 1 4.02 13.67 12.02
N SER A 2 2.71 13.87 11.98
CA SER A 2 1.77 12.79 12.28
C SER A 2 1.31 12.09 11.00
N VAL A 3 0.91 10.83 11.11
CA VAL A 3 0.23 10.10 10.04
C VAL A 3 -1.05 10.82 9.59
N ALA A 4 -1.67 11.62 10.47
CA ALA A 4 -2.88 12.38 10.18
C ALA A 4 -2.64 13.54 9.19
N ASP A 5 -1.40 13.96 8.97
CA ASP A 5 -1.04 15.04 8.03
C ASP A 5 -0.75 14.53 6.60
N MET A 6 -0.90 13.23 6.36
CA MET A 6 -0.65 12.60 5.06
C MET A 6 -1.92 12.53 4.19
N THR A 7 -1.73 12.34 2.89
CA THR A 7 -2.80 12.30 1.88
C THR A 7 -3.04 10.87 1.41
N TRP A 8 -4.30 10.47 1.29
CA TRP A 8 -4.67 9.21 0.66
C TRP A 8 -4.77 9.33 -0.86
N LEU A 9 -4.12 8.41 -1.56
CA LEU A 9 -4.53 7.94 -2.87
C LEU A 9 -5.41 6.70 -2.66
N ASN A 10 -6.62 6.71 -3.22
CA ASN A 10 -7.63 5.67 -3.04
C ASN A 10 -7.91 5.38 -1.55
N PRO A 11 -8.60 6.26 -0.82
CA PRO A 11 -8.83 6.06 0.61
C PRO A 11 -9.56 4.74 0.87
N PRO A 12 -9.12 3.95 1.88
CA PRO A 12 -9.77 2.71 2.24
C PRO A 12 -11.16 2.99 2.84
N PRO A 13 -12.09 2.02 2.77
CA PRO A 13 -13.41 2.17 3.38
C PRO A 13 -13.34 2.40 4.90
N HIS A 14 -12.29 1.89 5.56
CA HIS A 14 -12.03 2.17 6.97
C HIS A 14 -10.54 2.36 7.22
N HIS A 15 -10.23 3.43 7.94
CA HIS A 15 -8.93 3.65 8.55
C HIS A 15 -9.09 4.39 9.87
N ALA A 16 -8.13 4.21 10.77
CA ALA A 16 -8.05 4.93 12.04
C ALA A 16 -6.59 5.19 12.39
N VAL A 17 -6.32 6.39 12.92
CA VAL A 17 -5.01 6.77 13.44
C VAL A 17 -5.14 6.92 14.95
N GLY A 18 -4.33 6.19 15.70
CA GLY A 18 -4.31 6.24 17.17
C GLY A 18 -3.05 5.59 17.71
N ASP A 19 -2.52 6.10 18.82
CA ASP A 19 -1.33 5.56 19.50
C ASP A 19 -0.11 5.36 18.57
N GLY A 20 0.07 6.28 17.62
CA GLY A 20 1.15 6.21 16.61
C GLY A 20 0.96 5.12 15.55
N THR A 21 -0.17 4.42 15.54
CA THR A 21 -0.47 3.33 14.62
C THR A 21 -1.56 3.72 13.63
N LEU A 22 -1.37 3.33 12.37
CA LEU A 22 -2.40 3.37 11.34
C LEU A 22 -3.04 1.99 11.23
N THR A 23 -4.35 1.90 11.46
CA THR A 23 -5.13 0.69 11.17
C THR A 23 -5.89 0.89 9.87
N VAL A 24 -5.84 -0.09 8.97
CA VAL A 24 -6.49 -0.03 7.65
C VAL A 24 -7.28 -1.31 7.40
N ARG A 25 -8.48 -1.17 6.81
CA ARG A 25 -9.21 -2.27 6.17
C ARG A 25 -9.35 -1.99 4.69
N THR A 26 -8.82 -2.89 3.86
CA THR A 26 -8.86 -2.75 2.41
C THR A 26 -10.29 -2.79 1.87
N GLY A 27 -10.48 -2.15 0.72
CA GLY A 27 -11.63 -2.35 -0.15
C GLY A 27 -11.52 -3.67 -0.91
N LYS A 28 -12.58 -4.02 -1.64
CA LYS A 28 -12.57 -5.20 -2.51
C LYS A 28 -11.83 -4.92 -3.81
N ASP A 29 -11.17 -5.94 -4.35
CA ASP A 29 -10.58 -5.95 -5.71
C ASP A 29 -9.65 -4.75 -5.99
N THR A 30 -8.84 -4.41 -4.99
CA THR A 30 -7.86 -3.31 -5.06
C THR A 30 -6.45 -3.82 -5.31
N ASP A 31 -5.72 -3.22 -6.23
CA ASP A 31 -4.36 -3.59 -6.57
C ASP A 31 -3.58 -2.44 -7.23
N PHE A 32 -2.27 -2.60 -7.29
CA PHE A 32 -1.35 -1.85 -8.13
C PHE A 32 -0.62 -2.82 -9.06
N TRP A 33 -0.93 -2.78 -10.35
CA TRP A 33 -0.28 -3.60 -11.37
C TRP A 33 -0.23 -2.89 -12.71
N ARG A 34 0.87 -3.07 -13.45
CA ARG A 34 1.07 -2.44 -14.75
C ARG A 34 1.48 -3.45 -15.82
N GLU A 35 0.47 -4.01 -16.49
CA GLU A 35 0.55 -4.71 -17.78
C GLU A 35 1.26 -6.05 -17.80
N THR A 36 2.47 -6.13 -17.24
CA THR A 36 3.38 -7.27 -17.37
C THR A 36 2.65 -8.59 -17.17
N PHE A 37 2.78 -9.48 -18.16
CA PHE A 37 2.17 -10.80 -18.25
C PHE A 37 0.62 -10.84 -18.32
N TYR A 38 -0.09 -10.10 -17.48
CA TYR A 38 -1.54 -10.19 -17.35
C TYR A 38 -2.34 -9.28 -18.30
N GLY A 39 -1.72 -8.31 -18.96
CA GLY A 39 -2.36 -7.44 -19.95
C GLY A 39 -3.38 -6.44 -19.40
N PHE A 40 -3.46 -6.28 -18.07
CA PHE A 40 -4.34 -5.31 -17.42
C PHE A 40 -3.58 -4.31 -16.56
N TRP A 41 -4.25 -3.19 -16.27
CA TRP A 41 -3.77 -2.16 -15.35
C TRP A 41 -4.68 -2.08 -14.12
N ARG A 42 -4.07 -1.89 -12.95
CA ARG A 42 -4.71 -1.61 -11.67
C ARG A 42 -3.94 -0.49 -10.98
N ASP A 43 -4.66 0.53 -10.56
CA ASP A 43 -4.11 1.68 -9.81
C ASP A 43 -5.08 2.10 -8.70
N ASN A 44 -5.80 1.12 -8.14
CA ASN A 44 -6.89 1.33 -7.17
C ASN A 44 -6.53 0.83 -5.76
N GLY A 45 -5.29 0.39 -5.52
CA GLY A 45 -4.76 0.06 -4.20
C GLY A 45 -4.69 1.27 -3.26
N HIS A 46 -4.71 1.03 -1.96
CA HIS A 46 -4.68 2.10 -0.94
C HIS A 46 -3.26 2.57 -0.67
N PHE A 47 -3.03 3.88 -0.74
CA PHE A 47 -1.71 4.45 -0.51
C PHE A 47 -1.82 5.76 0.28
N LEU A 48 -1.30 5.75 1.52
CA LEU A 48 -1.16 6.97 2.33
C LEU A 48 0.25 7.52 2.14
N TYR A 49 0.35 8.79 1.76
CA TYR A 49 1.63 9.35 1.33
C TYR A 49 1.79 10.82 1.70
N ARG A 50 3.03 11.27 1.59
CA ARG A 50 3.38 12.69 1.50
C ARG A 50 4.45 12.87 0.42
N PRO A 51 4.51 14.03 -0.23
CA PRO A 51 5.65 14.38 -1.07
C PRO A 51 6.94 14.44 -0.25
N VAL A 52 8.04 14.00 -0.84
CA VAL A 52 9.40 14.14 -0.31
C VAL A 52 10.31 14.61 -1.45
N GLU A 53 11.30 15.43 -1.14
CA GLU A 53 12.30 15.93 -2.09
C GLU A 53 13.70 15.54 -1.62
N GLY A 54 14.57 15.20 -2.58
CA GLY A 54 15.94 14.75 -2.30
C GLY A 54 16.03 13.35 -1.73
N ASP A 55 17.21 13.02 -1.19
CA ASP A 55 17.48 11.71 -0.60
C ASP A 55 16.68 11.54 0.70
N PHE A 56 16.08 10.36 0.88
CA PHE A 56 15.35 10.03 2.09
C PHE A 56 15.52 8.57 2.48
N SER A 57 15.15 8.25 3.71
CA SER A 57 14.95 6.88 4.19
C SER A 57 13.58 6.78 4.83
N ALA A 58 12.92 5.65 4.63
CA ALA A 58 11.60 5.38 5.19
C ALA A 58 11.58 3.96 5.73
N GLU A 59 11.01 3.81 6.93
CA GLU A 59 10.80 2.53 7.59
C GLU A 59 9.38 2.49 8.11
N VAL A 60 8.76 1.31 8.03
CA VAL A 60 7.47 1.03 8.65
C VAL A 60 7.47 -0.41 9.14
N THR A 61 6.80 -0.64 10.27
CA THR A 61 6.45 -1.99 10.71
C THR A 61 5.05 -2.30 10.20
N VAL A 62 4.91 -3.38 9.43
CA VAL A 62 3.61 -3.84 8.94
C VAL A 62 3.19 -5.09 9.70
N LYS A 63 1.96 -5.10 10.19
CA LYS A 63 1.30 -6.28 10.72
C LYS A 63 -0.02 -6.47 9.99
N GLY A 64 -0.11 -7.52 9.18
CA GLY A 64 -1.31 -7.89 8.46
C GLY A 64 -1.94 -9.17 8.99
N ASP A 65 -3.25 -9.29 8.79
CA ASP A 65 -4.03 -10.51 8.99
C ASP A 65 -4.34 -11.12 7.61
N TYR A 66 -3.28 -11.58 6.93
CA TYR A 66 -3.32 -12.07 5.55
C TYR A 66 -4.07 -13.41 5.47
N LYS A 67 -5.08 -13.50 4.61
CA LYS A 67 -5.99 -14.66 4.56
C LYS A 67 -6.36 -15.09 3.15
N VAL A 68 -6.43 -14.15 2.22
CA VAL A 68 -6.92 -14.37 0.87
C VAL A 68 -5.78 -14.20 -0.10
N LEU A 69 -5.77 -15.03 -1.15
CA LEU A 69 -4.79 -14.96 -2.23
C LEU A 69 -4.66 -13.51 -2.73
N TYR A 70 -3.41 -13.03 -2.77
CA TYR A 70 -3.00 -11.67 -3.13
C TYR A 70 -3.29 -10.57 -2.11
N ASP A 71 -3.59 -10.91 -0.85
CA ASP A 71 -3.55 -9.94 0.25
C ASP A 71 -2.13 -9.35 0.36
N GLN A 72 -2.03 -8.02 0.36
CA GLN A 72 -0.75 -7.30 0.32
C GLN A 72 -0.74 -6.14 1.31
N ALA A 73 0.41 -5.91 1.95
CA ALA A 73 0.65 -4.69 2.74
C ALA A 73 2.15 -4.39 2.84
N GLY A 74 2.52 -3.11 2.74
CA GLY A 74 3.92 -2.72 2.63
C GLY A 74 4.14 -1.22 2.49
N LEU A 75 5.28 -0.87 1.89
CA LEU A 75 5.65 0.48 1.48
C LEU A 75 5.50 0.64 -0.03
N MET A 76 5.23 1.87 -0.43
CA MET A 76 5.24 2.29 -1.83
C MET A 76 6.04 3.56 -2.00
N LEU A 77 6.84 3.59 -3.06
CA LEU A 77 7.42 4.80 -3.63
C LEU A 77 6.71 5.10 -4.94
N ARG A 78 6.21 6.32 -5.11
CA ARG A 78 5.38 6.67 -6.26
C ARG A 78 5.78 8.02 -6.83
N LEU A 79 6.07 8.04 -8.14
CA LEU A 79 6.25 9.25 -8.93
C LEU A 79 4.99 9.55 -9.75
N SER A 80 4.36 8.53 -10.32
CA SER A 80 3.13 8.66 -11.13
C SER A 80 2.37 7.33 -11.18
N GLU A 81 1.22 7.29 -11.88
CA GLU A 81 0.46 6.05 -12.16
C GLU A 81 1.30 4.99 -12.90
N THR A 82 2.29 5.41 -13.68
CA THR A 82 3.13 4.53 -14.50
C THR A 82 4.52 4.26 -13.92
N HIS A 83 4.90 4.97 -12.86
CA HIS A 83 6.23 4.88 -12.25
C HIS A 83 6.11 4.82 -10.72
N TRP A 84 6.18 3.60 -10.19
CA TRP A 84 6.12 3.33 -8.76
C TRP A 84 6.80 1.99 -8.44
N ILE A 85 7.15 1.82 -7.17
CA ILE A 85 7.62 0.56 -6.59
C ILE A 85 6.70 0.28 -5.40
N LYS A 86 6.18 -0.95 -5.30
CA LYS A 86 5.54 -1.47 -4.08
C LYS A 86 6.41 -2.62 -3.55
N ALA A 87 6.61 -2.67 -2.24
CA ALA A 87 7.36 -3.72 -1.58
C ALA A 87 6.79 -3.98 -0.18
N GLY A 88 6.72 -5.24 0.21
CA GLY A 88 6.14 -5.66 1.48
C GLY A 88 5.74 -7.11 1.41
N ILE A 89 4.77 -7.48 2.25
CA ILE A 89 4.26 -8.85 2.27
C ILE A 89 3.21 -9.04 1.18
N GLU A 90 3.26 -10.19 0.50
CA GLU A 90 2.18 -10.71 -0.34
C GLU A 90 1.82 -12.14 0.07
N TYR A 91 0.52 -12.40 0.21
CA TYR A 91 0.00 -13.73 0.50
C TYR A 91 -0.25 -14.50 -0.79
N THR A 92 0.60 -15.49 -1.07
CA THR A 92 0.45 -16.39 -2.22
C THR A 92 0.71 -17.83 -1.81
N ASP A 93 0.03 -18.76 -2.48
CA ASP A 93 0.23 -20.21 -2.29
C ASP A 93 0.09 -20.67 -0.82
N GLY A 94 -0.72 -19.96 -0.04
CA GLY A 94 -0.97 -20.23 1.37
C GLY A 94 0.09 -19.68 2.34
N LEU A 95 1.09 -18.96 1.84
CA LEU A 95 2.21 -18.41 2.61
C LEU A 95 2.31 -16.88 2.45
N ALA A 96 2.83 -16.22 3.49
CA ALA A 96 3.16 -14.79 3.47
C ALA A 96 4.65 -14.63 3.21
N TYR A 97 5.01 -14.02 2.07
CA TYR A 97 6.39 -13.74 1.64
C TYR A 97 6.75 -12.29 1.88
#